data_AF-A0AAW1ETT2-F1
#
_entry.id   AF-A0AAW1ETT2-F1
#
_cell.length_a   1.000
_cell.length_b   1.000
_cell.length_c   1.000
_cell.angle_alpha   90.00
_cell.angle_beta   90.00
_cell.angle_gamma   90.00
#
_symmetry.space_group_name_H-M   'P 1'
#
loop_
_entity.id
_entity.type
_entity.pdbx_description
1 polymer ?
#
loop_
_entity_poly.entity_id
_entity_poly.type
_entity_poly.pdbx_seq_one_letter_code
_entity_poly.pdbx_strand_id
1 'polypeptide(L)'
;MEQTTSLTPQKTFTCQLCDLSSPFTYYGQKPPNTRAIVLLEECFVTQDPFSPDKEKFLVLGSTCSLCSTCVCVGPDCSLFYTKRFCMQCVNKHLKQFPLQIQAELAKKKPSSKSAAS
;
A
#
# COMPACT_ATOMS: atom_id res chain seq x y z
N MET A 1 7.09 5.78 39.79
CA MET A 1 7.23 6.31 38.43
C MET A 1 6.63 5.28 37.50
N GLU A 2 5.33 5.36 37.24
CA GLU A 2 4.65 4.43 36.34
C GLU A 2 4.15 5.26 35.17
N GLN A 3 4.89 5.21 34.07
CA GLN A 3 4.54 5.88 32.84
C GLN A 3 3.33 5.17 32.24
N THR A 4 2.17 5.79 32.42
CA THR A 4 0.91 5.50 31.74
C THR A 4 1.14 5.36 30.24
N THR A 5 1.09 4.14 29.73
CA THR A 5 1.01 3.86 28.29
C THR A 5 -0.31 4.44 27.79
N SER A 6 -0.26 5.62 27.17
CA SER A 6 -1.42 6.24 26.55
C SER A 6 -1.93 5.34 25.42
N LEU A 7 -3.04 4.65 25.66
CA LEU A 7 -3.76 3.81 24.70
C LEU A 7 -4.43 4.69 23.63
N THR A 8 -3.64 5.20 22.69
CA THR A 8 -4.20 5.72 21.43
C THR A 8 -4.80 4.54 20.67
N PRO A 9 -6.06 4.60 20.18
CA PRO A 9 -6.62 3.54 19.36
C PRO A 9 -5.71 3.32 18.15
N GLN A 10 -5.11 2.13 18.06
CA GLN A 10 -4.23 1.80 16.96
C GLN A 10 -5.08 1.71 15.69
N LYS A 11 -4.86 2.63 14.75
CA LYS A 11 -5.62 2.64 13.49
C LYS A 11 -5.14 1.48 12.62
N THR A 12 -6.08 0.77 12.01
CA THR A 12 -5.80 -0.40 11.18
C THR A 12 -5.99 -0.06 9.71
N PHE A 13 -5.02 -0.43 8.89
CA PHE A 13 -5.13 -0.44 7.43
C PHE A 13 -5.68 -1.80 7.03
N THR A 14 -6.63 -1.83 6.10
CA THR A 14 -7.17 -3.07 5.52
C THR A 14 -7.25 -2.93 4.00
N CYS A 15 -6.60 -3.85 3.29
CA CYS A 15 -6.73 -3.97 1.84
C CYS A 15 -8.10 -4.58 1.49
N GLN A 16 -8.88 -3.91 0.65
CA GLN A 16 -10.22 -4.36 0.25
C GLN A 16 -10.20 -5.43 -0.86
N LEU A 17 -9.02 -5.88 -1.32
CA LEU A 17 -8.89 -6.92 -2.35
C LEU A 17 -8.33 -8.26 -1.84
N CYS A 18 -7.51 -8.24 -0.78
CA CYS A 18 -6.90 -9.44 -0.22
C CYS A 18 -7.02 -9.54 1.30
N ASP A 19 -7.79 -8.64 1.92
CA ASP A 19 -8.05 -8.56 3.36
C ASP A 19 -6.83 -8.36 4.26
N LEU A 20 -5.63 -8.18 3.66
CA LEU A 20 -4.41 -7.86 4.40
C LEU A 20 -4.67 -6.68 5.32
N SER A 21 -4.53 -6.93 6.62
CA SER A 21 -4.74 -5.94 7.66
C SER A 21 -3.50 -5.77 8.51
N SER A 22 -3.13 -4.52 8.78
CA SER A 22 -1.97 -4.20 9.60
C SER A 22 -2.15 -2.84 10.28
N PRO A 23 -1.68 -2.66 11.52
CA PRO A 23 -1.69 -1.35 12.15
C PRO A 23 -0.81 -0.36 11.40
N PHE A 24 -1.29 0.88 11.27
CA PHE A 24 -0.51 1.98 10.70
C PHE A 24 -0.35 3.12 11.71
N THR A 25 0.76 3.85 11.58
CA THR A 25 1.11 4.95 12.47
C THR A 25 0.86 6.32 11.82
N TYR A 26 0.82 6.39 10.49
CA TYR A 26 0.58 7.63 9.75
C TYR A 26 -0.13 7.39 8.41
N TYR A 27 -0.94 8.36 7.99
CA TYR A 27 -1.51 8.44 6.64
C TYR A 27 -1.18 9.81 6.03
N GLY A 28 -0.60 9.82 4.83
CA GLY A 28 -0.29 11.04 4.10
C GLY A 28 0.98 10.92 3.27
N GLN A 29 1.41 12.05 2.69
CA GLN A 29 2.59 12.11 1.83
C GLN A 29 3.91 12.36 2.59
N LYS A 30 3.86 12.86 3.82
CA LYS A 30 5.05 13.27 4.57
C LYS A 30 5.16 12.49 5.88
N PRO A 31 5.67 11.24 5.84
CA PRO A 31 5.87 10.45 7.04
C PRO A 31 6.68 11.23 8.09
N PRO A 32 6.23 11.25 9.36
CA PRO A 32 6.92 11.94 10.43
C PRO A 32 8.33 11.36 10.62
N ASN A 33 9.24 12.17 11.16
CA ASN A 33 10.63 11.79 11.49
C ASN A 33 11.51 11.39 10.29
N THR A 34 11.12 11.72 9.06
CA THR A 34 11.96 11.55 7.87
C THR A 34 12.55 12.89 7.45
N ARG A 35 13.87 13.00 7.39
CA ARG A 35 14.56 14.31 7.27
C ARG A 35 14.34 15.03 5.94
N ALA A 36 13.83 14.34 4.91
CA ALA A 36 13.55 14.94 3.59
C ALA A 36 12.65 14.10 2.66
N ILE A 37 11.95 13.06 3.16
CA ILE A 37 11.21 12.15 2.27
C ILE A 37 9.78 12.65 2.06
N VAL A 38 9.37 12.79 0.80
CA VAL A 38 7.99 13.07 0.40
C VAL A 38 7.53 11.97 -0.54
N LEU A 39 6.46 11.28 -0.18
CA LEU A 39 5.83 10.26 -1.01
C LEU A 39 5.02 10.92 -2.13
N LEU A 40 4.98 10.27 -3.29
CA LEU A 40 4.25 10.76 -4.47
C LEU A 40 2.73 10.63 -4.31
N GLU A 41 2.27 9.90 -3.30
CA GLU A 41 0.86 9.69 -2.97
C GLU A 41 0.65 9.59 -1.46
N GLU A 42 -0.58 9.80 -1.02
CA GLU A 42 -0.95 9.58 0.38
C GLU A 42 -0.92 8.09 0.69
N CYS A 43 -0.04 7.66 1.58
CA CYS A 43 0.14 6.26 1.91
C CYS A 43 -0.21 6.00 3.37
N PHE A 44 -0.73 4.79 3.61
CA PHE A 44 -0.75 4.21 4.95
C PHE A 44 0.64 3.66 5.24
N VAL A 45 1.29 4.19 6.28
CA VAL A 45 2.64 3.79 6.67
C VAL A 45 2.68 3.36 8.12
N THR A 46 3.57 2.43 8.41
CA THR A 46 3.91 2.00 9.76
C THR A 46 5.41 2.12 9.98
N GLN A 47 5.85 2.08 11.24
CA GLN A 47 7.27 1.97 11.53
C GLN A 47 7.80 0.65 10.96
N ASP A 48 8.98 0.66 10.33
CA ASP A 48 9.55 -0.54 9.73
C ASP A 48 9.86 -1.58 10.83
N PRO A 49 9.16 -2.74 10.88
CA PRO A 49 9.38 -3.75 11.91
C PRO A 49 10.68 -4.54 11.68
N PHE A 50 11.32 -4.40 10.52
CA PHE A 50 12.55 -5.08 10.15
C PHE A 50 13.79 -4.20 10.33
N SER A 51 13.61 -2.94 10.76
CA SER A 51 14.71 -2.05 11.06
C SER A 51 14.76 -1.65 12.53
N PRO A 52 15.94 -1.65 13.17
CA PRO A 52 16.09 -1.10 14.53
C PRO A 52 15.98 0.43 14.55
N ASP A 53 16.11 1.07 13.39
CA ASP A 53 16.02 2.53 13.22
C ASP A 53 14.56 2.99 13.20
N LYS A 54 14.19 3.83 14.18
CA LYS A 54 12.83 4.35 14.34
C LYS A 54 12.47 5.43 13.32
N GLU A 55 13.44 5.93 12.55
CA GLU A 55 13.20 6.88 11.45
C GLU A 55 12.75 6.16 10.16
N LYS A 56 12.89 4.83 10.07
CA LYS A 56 12.45 4.05 8.91
C LYS A 56 10.98 3.66 8.99
N PHE A 57 10.33 3.69 7.85
CA PHE A 57 8.91 3.38 7.71
C PHE A 57 8.69 2.39 6.57
N LEU A 58 7.61 1.63 6.68
CA LEU A 58 7.13 0.70 5.67
C LEU A 58 5.80 1.21 5.11
N VAL A 59 5.66 1.22 3.78
CA VAL A 59 4.41 1.55 3.10
C VAL A 59 3.55 0.30 2.99
N LEU A 60 2.37 0.33 3.61
CA LEU A 60 1.41 -0.77 3.58
C LEU A 60 0.53 -0.74 2.33
N GLY A 61 0.07 0.46 1.97
CA GLY A 61 -0.96 0.65 0.97
C GLY A 61 -1.35 2.11 0.77
N SER A 62 -2.32 2.34 -0.11
CA SER A 62 -2.89 3.66 -0.43
C SER A 62 -4.30 3.45 -1.02
N THR A 63 -4.97 4.53 -1.39
CA THR A 63 -6.28 4.48 -2.05
C THR A 63 -6.12 4.47 -3.56
N CYS A 64 -6.97 3.70 -4.25
CA CYS A 64 -7.03 3.71 -5.70
C CYS A 64 -7.44 5.10 -6.20
N SER A 65 -6.69 5.67 -7.14
CA SER A 65 -6.97 7.02 -7.67
C SER A 65 -8.24 7.13 -8.51
N LEU A 66 -8.86 6.02 -8.89
CA LEU A 66 -10.08 6.00 -9.70
C LEU A 66 -11.34 5.68 -8.89
N CYS A 67 -11.24 4.78 -7.91
CA CYS A 67 -12.40 4.30 -7.15
C CYS A 67 -12.26 4.48 -5.62
N SER A 68 -11.15 5.06 -5.15
CA SER A 68 -10.85 5.31 -3.73
C SER A 68 -10.78 4.07 -2.82
N THR A 69 -10.92 2.86 -3.37
CA THR A 69 -10.72 1.58 -2.69
C THR A 69 -9.33 1.51 -2.05
N CYS A 70 -9.28 1.14 -0.78
CA CYS A 70 -8.04 0.94 -0.04
C CYS A 70 -7.34 -0.35 -0.53
N VAL A 71 -6.10 -0.23 -1.01
CA VAL A 71 -5.34 -1.35 -1.58
C VAL A 71 -3.90 -1.37 -1.08
N CYS A 72 -3.38 -2.57 -0.80
CA CYS A 72 -2.00 -2.76 -0.39
C CYS A 72 -1.03 -2.59 -1.56
N VAL A 73 0.25 -2.49 -1.26
CA VAL A 73 1.35 -2.46 -2.25
C VAL A 73 1.55 -3.78 -3.00
N GLY A 74 0.78 -4.82 -2.64
CA GLY A 74 0.86 -6.13 -3.25
C GLY A 74 0.55 -6.10 -4.75
N PRO A 75 1.31 -6.82 -5.58
CA PRO A 75 1.20 -6.75 -7.04
C PRO A 75 -0.14 -7.26 -7.60
N ASP A 76 -0.85 -8.09 -6.84
CA ASP A 76 -2.16 -8.61 -7.22
C ASP A 76 -3.30 -7.65 -6.81
N CYS A 77 -2.99 -6.68 -5.95
CA CYS A 77 -3.96 -5.71 -5.42
C CYS A 77 -3.81 -4.34 -6.08
N SER A 78 -2.59 -3.89 -6.36
CA SER A 78 -2.38 -2.58 -6.94
C SER A 78 -1.16 -2.47 -7.86
N LEU A 79 -1.19 -1.43 -8.69
CA LEU A 79 -0.09 -0.95 -9.50
C LEU A 79 0.17 0.51 -9.13
N PHE A 80 1.43 0.85 -8.84
CA PHE A 80 1.89 2.23 -8.77
C PHE A 80 2.57 2.61 -10.09
N TYR A 81 2.15 3.74 -10.68
CA TYR A 81 2.82 4.35 -11.82
C TYR A 81 3.10 5.83 -11.53
N THR A 82 2.14 6.71 -11.81
CA THR A 82 2.11 8.11 -11.33
C THR A 82 1.27 8.26 -10.07
N LYS A 83 0.32 7.34 -9.88
CA LYS A 83 -0.52 7.15 -8.70
C LYS A 83 -0.82 5.66 -8.54
N ARG A 84 -1.40 5.25 -7.42
CA ARG A 84 -1.86 3.88 -7.20
C ARG A 84 -3.24 3.62 -7.80
N PHE A 85 -3.35 2.49 -8.49
CA PHE A 85 -4.59 1.98 -9.05
C PHE A 85 -4.81 0.54 -8.55
N CYS A 86 -6.03 0.22 -8.13
CA CYS A 86 -6.37 -1.16 -7.82
C CYS A 86 -6.37 -2.01 -9.09
N MET A 87 -6.07 -3.31 -8.98
CA MET A 87 -5.96 -4.17 -10.16
C MET A 87 -7.26 -4.29 -10.96
N GLN A 88 -8.42 -4.14 -10.31
CA GLN A 88 -9.72 -4.06 -11.00
C GLN A 88 -9.78 -2.84 -11.94
N CYS A 89 -9.35 -1.66 -11.47
CA CYS A 89 -9.29 -0.45 -12.28
C CYS A 89 -8.22 -0.55 -13.38
N VAL A 90 -7.05 -1.14 -13.08
CA VAL A 90 -6.00 -1.38 -14.08
C VAL A 90 -6.56 -2.22 -15.23
N ASN A 91 -7.23 -3.34 -14.94
CA ASN A 91 -7.79 -4.20 -15.96
C ASN A 91 -8.88 -3.51 -16.79
N LYS A 92 -9.75 -2.73 -16.16
CA LYS A 92 -10.82 -1.97 -16.84
C LYS A 92 -10.27 -0.88 -17.77
N HIS A 93 -9.16 -0.25 -17.38
CA HIS A 93 -8.55 0.88 -18.09
C HIS A 93 -7.22 0.53 -18.75
N LEU A 94 -6.93 -0.76 -18.97
CA LEU A 94 -5.61 -1.25 -19.40
C LEU A 94 -5.08 -0.55 -20.65
N LYS A 95 -5.97 -0.28 -21.61
CA LYS A 95 -5.65 0.37 -22.89
C LYS A 95 -5.19 1.83 -22.74
N GLN A 96 -5.44 2.47 -21.60
CA GLN A 96 -5.03 3.84 -21.32
C GLN A 96 -3.60 3.92 -20.73
N PHE A 97 -3.05 2.79 -20.26
CA PHE A 97 -1.68 2.75 -19.78
C PHE A 97 -0.69 2.69 -20.95
N PRO A 98 0.56 3.15 -20.78
CA PRO A 98 1.61 2.98 -21.80
C PRO A 98 1.81 1.50 -22.18
N LEU A 99 2.16 1.24 -23.45
CA LEU A 99 2.32 -0.13 -23.98
C LEU A 99 3.30 -0.99 -23.16
N GLN A 100 4.35 -0.38 -22.60
CA GLN A 100 5.30 -1.07 -21.73
C GLN A 100 4.64 -1.65 -20.47
N ILE A 101 3.75 -0.88 -19.83
CA ILE A 101 2.99 -1.34 -18.65
C ILE A 101 2.02 -2.45 -19.05
N GLN A 102 1.34 -2.29 -20.18
CA GLN A 102 0.44 -3.32 -20.69
C GLN A 102 1.17 -4.65 -20.93
N ALA A 103 2.37 -4.60 -21.51
CA ALA A 103 3.20 -5.78 -21.78
C ALA A 103 3.66 -6.48 -20.49
N GLU A 104 4.11 -5.71 -19.48
CA GLU A 104 4.52 -6.26 -18.18
C GLU A 104 3.35 -6.93 -17.45
N LEU A 105 2.17 -6.31 -17.48
CA LEU A 105 0.96 -6.91 -16.90
C LEU A 105 0.53 -8.18 -17.63
N ALA A 106 0.70 -8.25 -18.96
CA ALA A 106 0.36 -9.43 -19.75
C ALA A 106 1.25 -10.63 -19.45
N LYS A 107 2.54 -10.42 -19.13
CA LYS A 107 3.47 -11.48 -18.71
C LYS A 107 3.11 -12.07 -17.35
N LYS A 108 2.41 -11.29 -16.51
CA LYS A 108 2.14 -11.60 -15.10
C LYS A 108 0.83 -12.35 -14.88
N LYS A 109 0.20 -12.91 -15.93
CA LYS A 109 -1.04 -13.68 -15.78
C LYS A 109 -0.89 -14.72 -14.65
N PRO A 110 -1.84 -14.76 -13.71
CA PRO A 110 -1.67 -15.53 -12.48
C PRO A 110 -1.53 -17.01 -12.81
N SER A 111 -0.42 -17.61 -12.39
CA SER A 111 -0.44 -19.02 -12.06
C SER A 111 -1.36 -19.15 -10.85
N SER A 112 -2.52 -19.75 -11.06
CA SER A 112 -3.43 -20.14 -9.99
C SER A 112 -2.66 -21.01 -9.00
N LYS A 113 -2.21 -20.43 -7.88
CA LYS A 113 -1.72 -21.21 -6.74
C LYS A 113 -2.84 -21.32 -5.72
N SER A 114 -3.24 -22.57 -5.56
CA SER A 114 -4.20 -23.15 -4.63
C SER A 114 -4.19 -22.49 -3.25
N ALA A 115 -5.39 -22.22 -2.75
CA ALA A 115 -5.59 -22.10 -1.31
C ALA A 115 -5.14 -23.40 -0.65
N ALA A 116 -4.13 -23.32 0.21
CA ALA A 116 -3.87 -24.35 1.19
C ALA A 116 -4.80 -24.07 2.39
N SER A 117 -5.75 -24.96 2.60
CA SER A 117 -6.39 -25.23 3.89
C SER A 117 -6.55 -26.74 4.01
#